data_AF-A0A7H4MRN0-F1
#
_entry.id   AF-A0A7H4MRN0-F1
#
_cell.length_a   1.000
_cell.length_b   1.000
_cell.length_c   1.000
_cell.angle_alpha   90.00
_cell.angle_beta   90.00
_cell.angle_gamma   90.00
#
_symmetry.space_group_name_H-M   'P 1'
#
loop_
_entity.id
_entity.type
_entity.pdbx_description
1 polymer ?
#
loop_
_entity_poly.entity_id
_entity_poly.type
_entity_poly.pdbx_seq_one_letter_code
_entity_poly.pdbx_strand_id
1 'polypeptide(L)' 'MRINRLLKRELRAKNLRYEGPLRPADEMAKHRLVPVKRLISKLGLVPWYQEAR' A
#
# COMPACT_ATOMS: atom_id res chain seq x y z
N MET A 1 3.77 7.17 3.78
CA MET A 1 2.70 7.17 2.74
C MET A 1 2.61 8.45 1.89
N ARG A 2 3.52 9.42 1.98
CA ARG A 2 3.48 10.67 1.17
C ARG A 2 3.97 10.46 -0.27
N ILE A 3 4.99 9.61 -0.43
CA ILE A 3 5.63 9.26 -1.71
C ILE A 3 4.66 8.52 -2.64
N ASN A 4 4.00 7.46 -2.16
CA ASN A 4 3.03 6.70 -2.97
C ASN A 4 1.85 7.56 -3.46
N ARG A 5 1.48 8.61 -2.72
CA ARG A 5 0.41 9.52 -3.12
C ARG A 5 0.85 10.46 -4.24
N LEU A 6 2.09 10.99 -4.16
CA LEU A 6 2.72 11.79 -5.21
C LEU A 6 2.93 10.96 -6.48
N LEU A 7 3.49 9.77 -6.35
CA LEU A 7 3.72 8.84 -7.46
C LEU A 7 2.42 8.49 -8.17
N LYS A 8 1.36 8.12 -7.44
CA LYS A 8 0.05 7.85 -8.03
C LYS A 8 -0.57 9.08 -8.71
N ARG A 9 -0.25 10.30 -8.27
CA ARG A 9 -0.71 11.53 -8.94
C ARG A 9 0.01 11.72 -10.28
N GLU A 10 1.32 11.52 -10.31
CA GLU A 10 2.13 11.59 -11.54
C GLU A 10 1.73 10.52 -12.56
N LEU A 11 1.50 9.28 -12.12
CA LEU A 11 1.08 8.18 -12.99
C LEU A 11 -0.30 8.45 -13.63
N ARG A 12 -1.25 9.03 -12.86
CA ARG A 12 -2.56 9.44 -13.39
C ARG A 12 -2.46 10.62 -14.35
N ALA A 13 -1.58 11.59 -14.08
CA ALA A 13 -1.33 12.69 -14.99
C ALA A 13 -0.78 12.21 -16.35
N LYS A 14 -0.01 11.12 -16.35
CA LYS A 14 0.47 10.44 -17.55
C LYS A 14 -0.55 9.49 -18.18
N ASN A 15 -1.77 9.43 -17.65
CA ASN A 15 -2.85 8.51 -18.05
C ASN A 15 -2.41 7.04 -18.14
N LEU A 16 -1.43 6.65 -17.32
CA LEU A 16 -0.92 5.29 -17.32
C LEU A 16 -1.97 4.39 -16.67
N ARG A 17 -2.47 3.44 -17.44
CA ARG A 17 -3.39 2.40 -16.97
C ARG A 17 -2.59 1.15 -16.66
N TYR A 18 -3.08 0.39 -15.69
CA TYR A 18 -2.55 -0.93 -15.45
C TYR A 18 -2.94 -1.81 -16.62
N GLU A 19 -1.96 -2.32 -17.35
CA GLU A 19 -2.15 -3.31 -18.40
C GLU A 19 -1.69 -4.68 -17.90
N GLY A 20 -2.54 -5.68 -18.10
CA GLY A 20 -2.29 -7.06 -17.70
C GLY A 20 -3.26 -7.59 -16.63
N PRO A 21 -3.29 -8.91 -16.44
CA PRO A 21 -4.13 -9.54 -15.43
C PRO A 21 -3.66 -9.14 -14.02
N LEU A 22 -4.62 -8.95 -13.11
CA LEU A 22 -4.30 -8.78 -11.69
C LEU A 22 -3.55 -10.03 -11.22
N ARG A 23 -2.30 -9.86 -10.79
CA ARG A 23 -1.53 -10.98 -10.25
C ARG A 23 -2.22 -11.52 -8.99
N PRO A 24 -2.18 -12.85 -8.77
CA PRO A 24 -2.64 -13.43 -7.52
C PRO A 24 -1.90 -12.77 -6.35
N ALA A 25 -2.55 -12.73 -5.18
CA ALA A 25 -1.96 -12.14 -3.99
C ALA A 25 -0.57 -12.75 -3.74
N ASP A 26 0.44 -11.89 -3.65
CA ASP A 26 1.83 -12.29 -3.47
C ASP A 26 1.97 -13.24 -2.27
N GLU A 27 2.72 -14.33 -2.37
CA GLU A 27 2.91 -15.26 -1.25
C GLU A 27 3.55 -14.55 -0.05
N MET A 28 4.39 -13.54 -0.31
CA MET A 28 4.93 -12.66 0.72
C MET A 28 3.85 -11.90 1.50
N ALA A 29 2.63 -11.76 0.96
CA ALA A 29 1.48 -11.20 1.67
C ALA A 29 1.03 -12.07 2.84
N LYS A 30 1.15 -13.40 2.72
CA LYS A 30 0.75 -14.37 3.74
C LYS A 30 1.62 -14.30 5.00
N HIS A 31 2.87 -13.84 4.86
CA HIS A 31 3.85 -13.74 5.95
C HIS A 31 4.31 -12.31 6.22
N ARG A 32 3.51 -11.29 5.87
CA ARG A 32 3.89 -9.91 6.19
C ARG A 32 4.02 -9.77 7.69
N LEU A 33 5.17 -9.27 8.14
CA LEU A 33 5.33 -8.75 9.49
C LEU A 33 4.28 -7.65 9.67
N VAL A 34 3.24 -7.96 10.44
CA VAL A 34 2.20 -7.00 10.78
C VAL A 34 2.86 -5.91 11.64
N PRO A 35 2.84 -4.64 11.20
CA PRO A 35 3.45 -3.58 11.98
C PRO A 35 2.81 -3.51 13.37
N VAL A 36 3.63 -3.45 14.41
CA VAL A 36 3.14 -3.30 15.78
C VAL A 36 2.27 -2.05 15.87
N LYS A 37 1.16 -2.08 16.62
CA LYS A 37 0.21 -0.95 16.75
C LYS A 37 0.92 0.38 17.05
N ARG A 38 1.94 0.34 17.91
CA ARG A 38 2.78 1.50 18.27
C ARG A 38 3.52 2.10 17.07
N LEU A 39 4.01 1.28 16.14
CA LEU A 39 4.70 1.73 14.93
C LEU A 39 3.72 2.40 13.95
N ILE A 40 2.50 1.85 13.80
CA ILE A 40 1.44 2.41 12.95
C ILE A 40 1.05 3.80 13.44
N SER A 41 0.85 3.97 14.75
CA SER A 41 0.54 5.26 15.37
C SER A 41 1.70 6.25 15.21
N LYS A 42 2.96 5.84 15.45
CA LYS A 42 4.13 6.71 15.31
C LYS A 42 4.31 7.22 13.87
N LEU A 43 4.00 6.40 12.88
CA LEU A 43 4.10 6.76 11.47
C LEU A 43 2.83 7.48 10.94
N GLY A 44 1.82 7.68 11.80
CA GLY A 44 0.55 8.30 11.43
C GLY A 44 -0.26 7.48 10.42
N LEU A 45 -0.06 6.17 10.35
CA LEU A 45 -0.63 5.32 9.30
C LEU A 45 -2.05 4.81 9.61
N VAL A 46 -2.61 5.20 10.75
CA VAL A 46 -3.89 4.71 11.29
C VAL A 46 -5.05 4.81 10.28
N PRO A 47 -5.27 5.92 9.54
CA PRO A 47 -6.39 6.01 8.60
C PRO A 47 -6.25 5.11 7.35
N TRP A 48 -5.05 4.60 7.09
CA TRP A 48 -4.71 3.85 5.88
C TRP A 48 -4.32 2.40 6.16
N TYR A 49 -4.36 1.99 7.42
CA TYR A 49 -4.04 0.64 7.85
C TYR A 49 -5.33 -0.14 8.10
N GLN A 50 -5.50 -1.23 7.35
CA GLN A 50 -6.52 -2.24 7.63
C GLN A 50 -5.83 -3.41 8.34
N GLU A 51 -6.36 -3.79 9.50
CA GLU A 51 -5.85 -4.92 10.27
C GLU A 51 -5.96 -6.18 9.39
N ALA A 52 -4.82 -6.86 9.19
CA ALA A 52 -4.80 -8.10 8.43
C ALA A 52 -5.50 -9.17 9.27
N ARG A 53 -6.68 -9.63 8.83
CA ARG A 53 -7.50 -10.65 9.48
C ARG A 53 -7.07 -12.05 9.05
#